data_AF-A0A955NI18-F1
#
_entry.id   AF-A0A955NI18-F1
#
_cell.length_a   1.000
_cell.length_b   1.000
_cell.length_c   1.000
_cell.angle_alpha   90.00
_cell.angle_beta   90.00
_cell.angle_gamma   90.00
#
_symmetry.space_group_name_H-M   'P 1'
#
loop_
_entity.id
_entity.type
_entity.pdbx_description
1 polymer ?
#
loop_
_entity_poly.entity_id
_entity_poly.type
_entity_poly.pdbx_seq_one_letter_code
_entity_poly.pdbx_strand_id
1 'polypeptide(L)'
;MVGLEVEAMDAISWSETKTSIGLKSGDDTVWRFNFEPEASRPYFHPIALEDGTPLTWVRPPDHPWHLGLWFSWKFINGLNYWEEDRETGLSEGRSTVQKVDRELHPDGSARIVVHLNYHAPDLPPVLTEERALQISAPDESGSYRIDWTSTFTAWDESEVLLDRTPLPNEEGGTPWGGYAGLSIRLAKDTSDWVPFNSEGGSGVEGTKARRANWCCYSLKTSTGKDAVVAMFDHP
;
A
#
# COMPACT_ATOMS: atom_id res chain seq x y z
N MET A 1 -31.89 18.92 -17.01
CA MET A 1 -31.40 18.48 -15.69
C MET A 1 -31.38 16.97 -15.76
N VAL A 2 -30.25 16.38 -16.14
CA VAL A 2 -30.11 14.91 -16.19
C VAL A 2 -29.72 14.50 -14.79
N GLY A 3 -30.63 13.86 -14.06
CA GLY A 3 -30.30 13.25 -12.78
C GLY A 3 -29.31 12.13 -13.06
N LEU A 4 -28.12 12.23 -12.47
CA LEU A 4 -27.26 11.07 -12.32
C LEU A 4 -27.98 10.15 -11.32
N GLU A 5 -28.57 9.08 -11.82
CA GLU A 5 -28.94 7.95 -10.97
C GLU A 5 -27.63 7.39 -10.41
N VAL A 6 -27.38 7.65 -9.13
CA VAL A 6 -26.39 6.91 -8.36
C VAL A 6 -27.07 5.59 -8.03
N GLU A 7 -26.63 4.50 -8.68
CA GLU A 7 -27.09 3.17 -8.31
C GLU A 7 -26.72 2.93 -6.85
N ALA A 8 -27.68 2.45 -6.05
CA ALA A 8 -27.42 2.14 -4.65
C ALA A 8 -26.38 1.01 -4.58
N MET A 9 -25.39 1.14 -3.70
CA MET A 9 -24.40 0.08 -3.49
C MET A 9 -25.09 -1.25 -3.16
N ASP A 10 -24.56 -2.33 -3.76
CA ASP A 10 -24.97 -3.69 -3.45
C ASP A 10 -24.72 -4.05 -1.99
N ALA A 11 -25.33 -5.16 -1.55
CA ALA A 11 -25.14 -5.66 -0.19
C ALA A 11 -23.65 -5.94 0.11
N ILE A 12 -23.16 -5.35 1.19
CA ILE A 12 -21.77 -5.49 1.65
C ILE A 12 -21.59 -6.82 2.41
N SER A 13 -20.45 -7.48 2.21
CA SER A 13 -20.10 -8.71 2.92
C SER A 13 -18.60 -8.86 3.16
N TRP A 14 -18.23 -9.63 4.19
CA TRP A 14 -16.83 -9.91 4.53
C TRP A 14 -16.34 -11.20 3.86
N SER A 15 -15.13 -11.17 3.31
CA SER A 15 -14.43 -12.33 2.76
C SER A 15 -13.15 -12.57 3.53
N GLU A 16 -13.08 -13.67 4.28
CA GLU A 16 -11.96 -13.97 5.16
C GLU A 16 -11.31 -15.31 4.83
N THR A 17 -9.98 -15.35 4.91
CA THR A 17 -9.19 -16.57 4.88
C THR A 17 -8.21 -16.58 6.06
N LYS A 18 -7.34 -17.58 6.14
CA LYS A 18 -6.26 -17.59 7.14
C LYS A 18 -5.24 -16.47 6.93
N THR A 19 -5.11 -15.95 5.70
CA THR A 19 -4.03 -15.05 5.30
C THR A 19 -4.54 -13.81 4.56
N SER A 20 -5.84 -13.57 4.58
CA SER A 20 -6.45 -12.35 4.04
C SER A 20 -7.81 -12.01 4.65
N ILE A 21 -8.15 -10.73 4.60
CA ILE A 21 -9.45 -10.15 4.95
C ILE A 21 -9.84 -9.21 3.81
N GLY A 22 -11.09 -9.21 3.38
CA GLY A 22 -11.57 -8.30 2.35
C GLY A 22 -13.04 -7.93 2.51
N LEU A 23 -13.39 -6.81 1.89
CA LEU A 23 -14.76 -6.33 1.77
C LEU A 23 -15.26 -6.59 0.35
N LYS A 24 -16.48 -7.11 0.24
CA LYS A 24 -17.18 -7.30 -1.02
C LYS A 24 -18.43 -6.43 -1.09
N SER A 25 -18.74 -5.95 -2.29
CA SER A 25 -20.03 -5.35 -2.67
C SER A 25 -20.68 -6.29 -3.68
N GLY A 26 -21.78 -6.96 -3.30
CA GLY A 26 -22.31 -8.06 -4.11
C GLY A 26 -21.26 -9.17 -4.32
N ASP A 27 -20.94 -9.45 -5.59
CA ASP A 27 -19.89 -10.41 -5.96
C ASP A 27 -18.50 -9.81 -6.11
N ASP A 28 -18.40 -8.48 -6.17
CA ASP A 28 -17.16 -7.76 -6.44
C ASP A 28 -16.35 -7.50 -5.16
N THR A 29 -15.03 -7.53 -5.28
CA THR A 29 -14.13 -7.21 -4.16
C THR A 29 -13.81 -5.73 -4.18
N VAL A 30 -14.22 -4.99 -3.14
CA VAL A 30 -13.90 -3.57 -2.96
C VAL A 30 -12.43 -3.42 -2.56
N TRP A 31 -12.01 -4.18 -1.56
CA TRP A 31 -10.60 -4.28 -1.18
C TRP A 31 -10.29 -5.62 -0.52
N ARG A 32 -9.02 -6.03 -0.56
CA ARG A 32 -8.50 -7.18 0.18
C ARG A 32 -7.14 -6.88 0.75
N PHE A 33 -6.98 -7.07 2.06
CA PHE A 33 -5.71 -7.04 2.75
C PHE A 33 -5.14 -8.46 2.88
N ASN A 34 -3.90 -8.65 2.44
CA ASN A 34 -3.19 -9.93 2.42
C ASN A 34 -2.03 -9.87 3.43
N PHE A 35 -1.91 -10.87 4.29
CA PHE A 35 -0.99 -10.91 5.43
C PHE A 35 -0.42 -12.31 5.66
N GLU A 36 -0.06 -13.01 4.57
CA GLU A 36 0.64 -14.30 4.65
C GLU A 36 1.85 -14.21 5.61
N PRO A 37 1.92 -15.04 6.67
CA PRO A 37 2.89 -14.88 7.75
C PRO A 37 4.35 -14.78 7.33
N GLU A 38 4.74 -15.59 6.33
CA GLU A 38 6.11 -15.65 5.82
C GLU A 38 6.35 -14.73 4.60
N ALA A 39 5.30 -14.05 4.12
CA ALA A 39 5.49 -13.07 3.06
C ALA A 39 6.07 -11.78 3.65
N SER A 40 7.20 -11.33 3.09
CA SER A 40 7.97 -10.18 3.60
C SER A 40 7.16 -8.89 3.83
N ARG A 41 5.98 -8.71 3.23
CA ARG A 41 5.22 -7.45 3.27
C ARG A 41 3.72 -7.73 3.14
N PRO A 42 2.90 -7.46 4.16
CA PRO A 42 1.45 -7.39 4.02
C PRO A 42 1.03 -6.22 3.11
N TYR A 43 -0.03 -6.41 2.32
CA TYR A 43 -0.45 -5.45 1.30
C TYR A 43 -1.95 -5.52 1.01
N PHE A 44 -2.52 -4.41 0.54
CA PHE A 44 -3.85 -4.43 -0.07
C PHE A 44 -3.76 -4.75 -1.56
N HIS A 45 -4.49 -5.77 -2.01
CA HIS A 45 -4.83 -6.01 -3.40
C HIS A 45 -5.97 -7.06 -3.52
N PRO A 46 -7.01 -6.80 -4.33
CA PRO A 46 -7.24 -5.52 -5.00
C PRO A 46 -7.57 -4.40 -4.00
N ILE A 47 -7.35 -3.17 -4.46
CA ILE A 47 -8.10 -1.96 -4.09
C ILE A 47 -8.86 -1.67 -5.38
N ALA A 48 -10.18 -1.59 -5.33
CA ALA A 48 -11.03 -1.52 -6.50
C ALA A 48 -12.09 -0.43 -6.37
N LEU A 49 -12.68 -0.08 -7.52
CA LEU A 49 -13.95 0.64 -7.60
C LEU A 49 -15.12 -0.25 -7.13
N GLU A 50 -16.30 0.34 -6.95
CA GLU A 50 -17.52 -0.34 -6.51
C GLU A 50 -17.93 -1.51 -7.42
N ASP A 51 -17.60 -1.44 -8.72
CA ASP A 51 -17.87 -2.47 -9.73
C ASP A 51 -16.78 -3.55 -9.81
N GLY A 52 -15.89 -3.60 -8.83
CA GLY A 52 -14.79 -4.55 -8.76
C GLY A 52 -13.59 -4.24 -9.67
N THR A 53 -13.61 -3.15 -10.44
CA THR A 53 -12.48 -2.76 -11.30
C THR A 53 -11.24 -2.46 -10.44
N PRO A 54 -10.15 -3.25 -10.54
CA PRO A 54 -8.99 -3.08 -9.68
C PRO A 54 -8.16 -1.84 -10.08
N LEU A 55 -7.78 -1.05 -9.08
CA LEU A 55 -6.88 0.09 -9.21
C LEU A 55 -5.41 -0.24 -8.92
N THR A 56 -5.13 -1.44 -8.39
CA THR A 56 -3.78 -1.87 -7.99
C THR A 56 -3.28 -3.07 -8.77
N TRP A 57 -1.96 -3.25 -8.85
CA TRP A 57 -1.30 -4.41 -9.46
C TRP A 57 -0.27 -5.01 -8.51
N VAL A 58 -0.20 -6.35 -8.47
CA VAL A 58 0.75 -7.10 -7.64
C VAL A 58 1.71 -7.88 -8.53
N ARG A 59 2.99 -7.88 -8.15
CA ARG A 59 4.10 -8.56 -8.82
C ARG A 59 4.18 -8.33 -10.35
N PRO A 60 4.28 -7.07 -10.82
CA PRO A 60 4.63 -6.78 -12.21
C PRO A 60 5.87 -7.54 -12.69
N PRO A 61 5.94 -8.03 -13.95
CA PRO A 61 7.11 -8.78 -14.45
C PRO A 61 8.44 -8.00 -14.36
N ASP A 62 8.38 -6.69 -14.56
CA ASP A 62 9.52 -5.78 -14.48
C ASP A 62 9.94 -5.48 -13.03
N HIS A 63 9.01 -5.52 -12.07
CA HIS A 63 9.24 -5.22 -10.65
C HIS A 63 8.47 -6.21 -9.76
N PRO A 64 8.92 -7.48 -9.64
CA PRO A 64 8.17 -8.53 -8.96
C PRO A 64 7.98 -8.29 -7.45
N TRP A 65 8.75 -7.38 -6.86
CA TRP A 65 8.63 -6.96 -5.46
C TRP A 65 7.61 -5.85 -5.21
N HIS A 66 7.01 -5.23 -6.26
CA HIS A 66 5.94 -4.25 -6.08
C HIS A 66 4.61 -4.95 -5.78
N LEU A 67 3.93 -4.48 -4.74
CA LEU A 67 2.65 -5.02 -4.26
C LEU A 67 1.53 -4.01 -4.52
N GLY A 68 0.28 -4.23 -4.12
CA GLY A 68 -0.79 -3.28 -4.45
C GLY A 68 -0.65 -1.93 -3.74
N LEU A 69 -1.18 -1.81 -2.52
CA LEU A 69 -0.80 -0.76 -1.55
C LEU A 69 -0.05 -1.44 -0.39
N TRP A 70 1.19 -1.03 -0.13
CA TRP A 70 2.05 -1.68 0.85
C TRP A 70 3.01 -0.67 1.49
N PHE A 71 3.67 -1.11 2.57
CA PHE A 71 4.76 -0.38 3.19
C PHE A 71 6.01 -1.26 3.22
N SER A 72 7.17 -0.66 3.00
CA SER A 72 8.45 -1.28 3.32
C SER A 72 9.50 -0.23 3.61
N TRP A 73 10.30 -0.43 4.66
CA TRP A 73 11.62 0.20 4.70
C TRP A 73 12.46 -0.31 3.52
N LYS A 74 13.41 0.51 3.06
CA LYS A 74 14.32 0.12 2.01
C LYS A 74 15.50 -0.65 2.60
N PHE A 75 16.25 -0.02 3.49
CA PHE A 75 17.31 -0.67 4.25
C PHE A 75 17.05 -0.59 5.75
N ILE A 76 17.31 -1.69 6.47
CA ILE A 76 17.39 -1.73 7.93
C ILE A 76 18.73 -2.37 8.26
N ASN A 77 19.60 -1.63 8.96
CA ASN A 77 20.97 -2.06 9.29
C ASN A 77 21.75 -2.56 8.06
N GLY A 78 21.56 -1.90 6.92
CA GLY A 78 22.25 -2.20 5.66
C GLY A 78 21.65 -3.35 4.83
N LEU A 79 20.70 -4.13 5.35
CA LEU A 79 20.01 -5.18 4.59
C LEU A 79 18.82 -4.60 3.81
N ASN A 80 18.63 -5.04 2.57
CA ASN A 80 17.52 -4.62 1.73
C ASN A 80 16.22 -5.38 2.06
N TYR A 81 15.14 -4.65 2.34
CA TYR A 81 13.79 -5.18 2.60
C TYR A 81 12.81 -4.88 1.45
N TRP A 82 13.25 -4.15 0.42
CA TRP A 82 12.42 -3.69 -0.70
C TRP A 82 12.53 -4.59 -1.92
N GLU A 83 13.72 -4.74 -2.52
CA GLU A 83 13.88 -5.64 -3.66
C GLU A 83 13.92 -7.10 -3.22
N GLU A 84 13.33 -7.95 -4.06
CA GLU A 84 13.51 -9.39 -3.99
C GLU A 84 14.62 -9.79 -4.96
N ASP A 85 15.47 -10.72 -4.55
CA ASP A 85 16.29 -11.48 -5.48
C ASP A 85 15.37 -12.22 -6.47
N ARG A 86 15.66 -12.15 -7.77
CA ARG A 86 14.76 -12.64 -8.82
C ARG A 86 14.72 -14.16 -8.94
N GLU A 87 15.76 -14.85 -8.48
CA GLU A 87 15.83 -16.31 -8.53
C GLU A 87 15.05 -16.93 -7.36
N THR A 88 15.18 -16.32 -6.18
CA THR A 88 14.59 -16.83 -4.94
C THR A 88 13.25 -16.20 -4.59
N GLY A 89 12.91 -15.02 -5.12
CA GLY A 89 11.71 -14.26 -4.78
C GLY A 89 11.77 -13.62 -3.39
N LEU A 90 12.97 -13.41 -2.87
CA LEU A 90 13.22 -13.14 -1.47
C LEU A 90 14.16 -11.94 -1.32
N SER A 91 13.80 -10.97 -0.47
CA SER A 91 14.66 -9.84 -0.05
C SER A 91 15.82 -10.29 0.86
N GLU A 92 16.83 -9.44 1.09
CA GLU A 92 17.93 -9.76 2.01
C GLU A 92 17.45 -9.79 3.46
N GLY A 93 16.75 -8.73 3.88
CA GLY A 93 16.00 -8.66 5.12
C GLY A 93 14.60 -9.25 4.97
N ARG A 94 14.06 -9.84 6.04
CA ARG A 94 12.75 -10.48 6.10
C ARG A 94 11.83 -9.70 7.01
N SER A 95 10.55 -9.62 6.66
CA SER A 95 9.54 -9.33 7.66
C SER A 95 8.52 -10.46 7.78
N THR A 96 8.06 -10.70 9.00
CA THR A 96 7.16 -11.80 9.32
C THR A 96 5.99 -11.30 10.15
N VAL A 97 4.77 -11.72 9.78
CA VAL A 97 3.56 -11.35 10.53
C VAL A 97 3.43 -12.25 11.74
N GLN A 98 3.48 -11.66 12.92
CA GLN A 98 3.37 -12.37 14.20
C GLN A 98 1.90 -12.56 14.61
N LYS A 99 1.09 -11.53 14.35
CA LYS A 99 -0.30 -11.48 14.80
C LYS A 99 -1.10 -10.51 13.94
N VAL A 100 -2.38 -10.85 13.73
CA VAL A 100 -3.37 -9.97 13.11
C VAL A 100 -4.63 -9.95 13.98
N ASP A 101 -4.97 -8.78 14.51
CA ASP A 101 -6.25 -8.49 15.14
C ASP A 101 -7.16 -7.71 14.17
N ARG A 102 -8.47 -7.91 14.29
CA ARG A 102 -9.44 -7.29 13.39
C ARG A 102 -10.77 -6.98 14.06
N GLU A 103 -11.32 -5.83 13.71
CA GLU A 103 -12.68 -5.39 14.04
C GLU A 103 -13.39 -5.10 12.71
N LEU A 104 -14.46 -5.85 12.43
CA LEU A 104 -15.22 -5.77 11.18
C LEU A 104 -16.62 -5.28 11.51
N HIS A 105 -17.05 -4.18 10.89
CA HIS A 105 -18.32 -3.53 11.23
C HIS A 105 -19.40 -3.83 10.17
N PRO A 106 -20.70 -3.86 10.56
CA PRO A 106 -21.80 -4.11 9.61
C PRO A 106 -21.94 -3.05 8.50
N ASP A 107 -21.41 -1.85 8.70
CA ASP A 107 -21.40 -0.77 7.71
C ASP A 107 -20.28 -0.91 6.66
N GLY A 108 -19.43 -1.95 6.77
CA GLY A 108 -18.30 -2.18 5.88
C GLY A 108 -17.01 -1.47 6.30
N SER A 109 -17.01 -0.69 7.38
CA SER A 109 -15.78 -0.17 7.98
C SER A 109 -15.02 -1.26 8.73
N ALA A 110 -13.71 -1.09 8.88
CA ALA A 110 -12.86 -2.04 9.61
C ALA A 110 -11.67 -1.38 10.29
N ARG A 111 -11.18 -2.04 11.35
CA ARG A 111 -9.86 -1.81 11.93
C ARG A 111 -9.07 -3.12 11.88
N ILE A 112 -7.85 -3.08 11.35
CA ILE A 112 -6.92 -4.22 11.32
C ILE A 112 -5.63 -3.79 12.00
N VAL A 113 -5.17 -4.55 12.99
CA VAL A 113 -3.87 -4.34 13.65
C VAL A 113 -2.96 -5.51 13.33
N VAL A 114 -1.78 -5.22 12.78
CA VAL A 114 -0.79 -6.21 12.38
C VAL A 114 0.48 -6.00 13.19
N HIS A 115 1.00 -7.07 13.77
CA HIS A 115 2.30 -7.06 14.44
C HIS A 115 3.34 -7.72 13.53
N LEU A 116 4.40 -7.01 13.19
CA LEU A 116 5.46 -7.49 12.31
C LEU A 116 6.82 -7.46 13.00
N ASN A 117 7.64 -8.45 12.67
CA ASN A 117 9.06 -8.46 13.00
C ASN A 117 9.88 -8.22 11.74
N TYR A 118 10.98 -7.48 11.86
CA TYR A 118 11.98 -7.29 10.81
C TYR A 118 13.29 -7.92 11.25
N HIS A 119 13.85 -8.81 10.45
CA HIS A 119 15.03 -9.57 10.82
C HIS A 119 15.88 -9.95 9.60
N ALA A 120 17.15 -10.25 9.85
CA ALA A 120 17.94 -11.03 8.91
C ALA A 120 17.44 -12.50 8.90
N PRO A 121 17.66 -13.27 7.81
CA PRO A 121 17.24 -14.66 7.74
C PRO A 121 17.76 -15.47 8.95
N ASP A 122 16.87 -16.23 9.57
CA ASP A 122 17.17 -17.12 10.71
C ASP A 122 17.78 -16.44 11.96
N LEU A 123 17.72 -15.11 12.05
CA LEU A 123 18.17 -14.33 13.18
C LEU A 123 16.99 -13.66 13.93
N PRO A 124 17.18 -13.28 15.21
CA PRO A 124 16.18 -12.50 15.93
C PRO A 124 15.83 -11.16 15.24
N PRO A 125 14.66 -10.57 15.57
CA PRO A 125 14.29 -9.24 15.08
C PRO A 125 15.31 -8.17 15.46
N VAL A 126 15.45 -7.17 14.59
CA VAL A 126 16.14 -5.90 14.88
C VAL A 126 15.13 -4.76 15.06
N LEU A 127 13.95 -4.89 14.47
CA LEU A 127 12.87 -3.90 14.55
C LEU A 127 11.53 -4.63 14.60
N THR A 128 10.57 -4.08 15.33
CA THR A 128 9.18 -4.53 15.35
C THR A 128 8.27 -3.41 14.89
N GLU A 129 7.13 -3.75 14.31
CA GLU A 129 6.08 -2.80 13.93
C GLU A 129 4.75 -3.24 14.50
N GLU A 130 4.03 -2.30 15.13
CA GLU A 130 2.58 -2.36 15.25
C GLU A 130 1.96 -1.47 14.18
N ARG A 131 1.22 -2.08 13.26
CA ARG A 131 0.56 -1.41 12.14
C ARG A 131 -0.94 -1.40 12.35
N ALA A 132 -1.52 -0.22 12.55
CA ALA A 132 -2.96 -0.02 12.60
C ALA A 132 -3.46 0.50 11.24
N LEU A 133 -4.42 -0.23 10.67
CA LEU A 133 -5.11 0.09 9.43
C LEU A 133 -6.57 0.38 9.78
N GLN A 134 -7.03 1.59 9.51
CA GLN A 134 -8.42 1.97 9.69
C GLN A 134 -9.04 2.25 8.33
N ILE A 135 -10.02 1.42 7.96
CA ILE A 135 -10.67 1.44 6.66
C ILE A 135 -12.09 1.98 6.86
N SER A 136 -12.44 3.05 6.16
CA SER A 136 -13.82 3.56 6.20
C SER A 136 -14.77 2.64 5.44
N ALA A 137 -16.05 2.70 5.79
CA ALA A 137 -17.09 2.24 4.89
C ALA A 137 -16.99 3.00 3.56
N PRO A 138 -17.28 2.35 2.42
CA PRO A 138 -17.53 3.05 1.16
C PRO A 138 -18.70 4.02 1.31
N ASP A 139 -18.57 5.23 0.76
CA ASP A 139 -19.68 6.19 0.67
C ASP A 139 -20.60 5.92 -0.53
N GLU A 140 -21.60 6.79 -0.74
CA GLU A 140 -22.55 6.66 -1.86
C GLU A 140 -21.89 6.70 -3.24
N SER A 141 -20.65 7.17 -3.37
CA SER A 141 -19.88 7.16 -4.62
C SER A 141 -18.93 5.95 -4.75
N GLY A 142 -18.99 5.03 -3.79
CA GLY A 142 -18.05 3.91 -3.68
C GLY A 142 -16.66 4.33 -3.18
N SER A 143 -16.47 5.58 -2.75
CA SER A 143 -15.19 6.08 -2.27
C SER A 143 -14.94 5.64 -0.83
N TYR A 144 -13.70 5.28 -0.50
CA TYR A 144 -13.29 4.92 0.86
C TYR A 144 -11.85 5.37 1.14
N ARG A 145 -11.48 5.41 2.42
CA ARG A 145 -10.13 5.72 2.88
C ARG A 145 -9.51 4.56 3.63
N ILE A 146 -8.19 4.48 3.57
CA ILE A 146 -7.36 3.58 4.38
C ILE A 146 -6.37 4.47 5.13
N ASP A 147 -6.65 4.71 6.41
CA ASP A 147 -5.75 5.41 7.32
C ASP A 147 -4.71 4.40 7.81
N TRP A 148 -3.41 4.71 7.58
CA TRP A 148 -2.30 3.83 7.89
C TRP A 148 -1.42 4.45 8.99
N THR A 149 -1.30 3.75 10.12
CA THR A 149 -0.40 4.16 11.22
C THR A 149 0.56 3.02 11.55
N SER A 150 1.85 3.30 11.54
CA SER A 150 2.90 2.33 11.90
C SER A 150 3.73 2.85 13.05
N THR A 151 3.85 2.07 14.12
CA THR A 151 4.72 2.33 15.26
C THR A 151 5.88 1.35 15.22
N PHE A 152 7.10 1.86 15.07
CA PHE A 152 8.31 1.04 14.98
C PHE A 152 9.08 1.07 16.30
N THR A 153 9.45 -0.10 16.82
CA THR A 153 10.24 -0.24 18.07
C THR A 153 11.49 -1.05 17.79
N ALA A 154 12.66 -0.47 18.11
CA ALA A 154 13.94 -1.17 18.05
C ALA A 154 13.93 -2.38 19.00
N TRP A 155 14.39 -3.52 18.52
CA TRP A 155 14.43 -4.74 19.32
C TRP A 155 15.58 -4.67 20.33
N ASP A 156 15.31 -5.05 21.58
CA ASP A 156 16.30 -5.16 22.66
C ASP A 156 17.15 -3.88 22.86
N GLU A 157 16.53 -2.70 22.70
CA GLU A 157 17.17 -1.38 22.83
C GLU A 157 18.40 -1.18 21.91
N SER A 158 18.51 -1.98 20.85
CA SER A 158 19.59 -1.88 19.87
C SER A 158 19.45 -0.64 18.98
N GLU A 159 20.58 -0.14 18.46
CA GLU A 159 20.57 0.91 17.45
C GLU A 159 20.05 0.34 16.12
N VAL A 160 19.05 1.01 15.53
CA VAL A 160 18.50 0.66 14.22
C VAL A 160 18.73 1.81 13.25
N LEU A 161 19.49 1.54 12.20
CA LEU A 161 19.66 2.46 11.08
C LEU A 161 18.62 2.15 10.01
N LEU A 162 17.75 3.14 9.77
CA LEU A 162 16.79 3.13 8.67
C LEU A 162 17.36 3.97 7.53
N ASP A 163 17.41 3.40 6.34
CA ASP A 163 18.00 4.08 5.19
C ASP A 163 17.28 3.74 3.88
N ARG A 164 17.64 4.47 2.82
CA ARG A 164 17.15 4.32 1.46
C ARG A 164 18.25 4.60 0.45
N THR A 165 18.03 4.19 -0.80
CA THR A 165 18.91 4.62 -1.89
C THR A 165 18.92 6.16 -1.95
N PRO A 166 20.10 6.81 -1.98
CA PRO A 166 20.19 8.27 -1.97
C PRO A 166 19.50 8.92 -3.18
N LEU A 167 18.86 10.06 -2.96
CA LEU A 167 18.21 10.86 -3.99
C LEU A 167 19.24 11.40 -5.00
N PRO A 168 18.84 11.76 -6.23
CA PRO A 168 19.78 12.27 -7.24
C PRO A 168 20.64 13.47 -6.80
N ASN A 169 20.17 14.24 -5.82
CA ASN A 169 20.83 15.42 -5.28
C ASN A 169 21.64 15.14 -3.98
N GLU A 170 21.81 13.87 -3.60
CA GLU A 170 22.60 13.42 -2.45
C GLU A 170 23.89 12.72 -2.92
N GLU A 171 24.88 12.57 -2.04
CA GLU A 171 26.11 11.83 -2.34
C GLU A 171 25.79 10.35 -2.65
N GLY A 172 26.33 9.82 -3.76
CA GLY A 172 25.99 8.48 -4.23
C GLY A 172 24.58 8.34 -4.81
N GLY A 173 23.90 9.47 -5.07
CA GLY A 173 22.54 9.54 -5.60
C GLY A 173 22.31 8.90 -6.96
N THR A 174 21.07 8.45 -7.19
CA THR A 174 20.64 7.88 -8.48
C THR A 174 19.26 8.41 -8.91
N PRO A 175 18.93 8.49 -10.23
CA PRO A 175 17.64 8.97 -10.74
C PRO A 175 16.38 8.26 -10.21
N TRP A 176 16.54 7.08 -9.62
CA TRP A 176 15.50 6.24 -8.99
C TRP A 176 15.77 6.06 -7.48
N GLY A 177 16.52 6.96 -6.86
CA GLY A 177 16.68 6.98 -5.41
C GLY A 177 15.47 7.59 -4.71
N GLY A 178 15.43 7.48 -3.39
CA GLY A 178 14.40 8.11 -2.57
C GLY A 178 13.31 7.17 -2.03
N TYR A 179 13.16 5.96 -2.59
CA TYR A 179 12.02 5.10 -2.25
C TYR A 179 12.23 4.35 -0.93
N ALA A 180 11.28 4.53 -0.04
CA ALA A 180 10.96 3.73 1.14
C ALA A 180 9.55 4.14 1.60
N GLY A 181 8.94 3.37 2.50
CA GLY A 181 7.69 3.72 3.15
C GLY A 181 6.44 3.22 2.42
N LEU A 182 5.34 3.94 2.60
CA LEU A 182 4.03 3.63 2.01
C LEU A 182 4.07 3.85 0.50
N SER A 183 3.57 2.88 -0.27
CA SER A 183 3.65 2.89 -1.72
C SER A 183 2.47 2.18 -2.36
N ILE A 184 2.08 2.65 -3.54
CA ILE A 184 1.03 2.06 -4.35
C ILE A 184 1.53 1.76 -5.77
N ARG A 185 1.16 0.60 -6.30
CA ARG A 185 1.40 0.18 -7.68
C ARG A 185 0.05 0.12 -8.36
N LEU A 186 -0.18 1.06 -9.27
CA LEU A 186 -1.43 1.14 -10.00
C LEU A 186 -1.57 -0.01 -11.01
N ALA A 187 -2.83 -0.36 -11.30
CA ALA A 187 -3.20 -1.40 -12.25
C ALA A 187 -2.54 -1.18 -13.63
N LYS A 188 -2.08 -2.27 -14.24
CA LYS A 188 -1.33 -2.26 -15.52
C LYS A 188 -2.10 -1.56 -16.63
N ASP A 189 -3.41 -1.82 -16.70
CA ASP A 189 -4.26 -1.41 -17.81
C ASP A 189 -4.98 -0.08 -17.51
N THR A 190 -4.34 0.81 -16.75
CA THR A 190 -4.81 2.19 -16.53
C THR A 190 -4.11 3.18 -17.47
N SER A 191 -4.79 4.26 -17.84
CA SER A 191 -4.29 5.28 -18.78
C SER A 191 -4.58 6.70 -18.30
N ASP A 192 -4.16 7.70 -19.09
CA ASP A 192 -4.41 9.13 -18.85
C ASP A 192 -3.99 9.62 -17.45
N TRP A 193 -2.80 9.21 -17.03
CA TRP A 193 -2.27 9.48 -15.70
C TRP A 193 -1.92 10.95 -15.57
N VAL A 194 -2.56 11.65 -14.63
CA VAL A 194 -2.22 13.02 -14.27
C VAL A 194 -1.82 13.05 -12.80
N PRO A 195 -0.51 12.98 -12.49
CA PRO A 195 -0.03 13.17 -11.14
C PRO A 195 -0.02 14.66 -10.78
N PHE A 196 -0.41 14.98 -9.55
CA PHE A 196 -0.32 16.33 -8.98
C PHE A 196 -0.18 16.29 -7.46
N ASN A 197 0.21 17.40 -6.83
CA ASN A 197 0.50 17.45 -5.40
C ASN A 197 0.09 18.77 -4.71
N SER A 198 0.24 18.81 -3.38
CA SER A 198 -0.11 19.96 -2.54
C SER A 198 0.62 21.26 -2.87
N GLU A 199 1.78 21.18 -3.51
CA GLU A 199 2.63 22.33 -3.85
C GLU A 199 2.30 22.92 -5.24
N GLY A 200 1.22 22.44 -5.88
CA GLY A 200 0.83 22.84 -7.22
C GLY A 200 1.67 22.21 -8.34
N GLY A 201 2.51 21.23 -8.02
CA GLY A 201 3.24 20.42 -8.99
C GLY A 201 2.29 19.53 -9.79
N SER A 202 2.54 19.38 -11.08
CA SER A 202 1.75 18.53 -11.99
C SER A 202 2.67 17.82 -12.99
N GLY A 203 2.23 16.66 -13.48
CA GLY A 203 3.02 15.80 -14.35
C GLY A 203 4.23 15.18 -13.63
N VAL A 204 4.95 14.31 -14.32
CA VAL A 204 6.12 13.61 -13.74
C VAL A 204 7.19 14.59 -13.26
N GLU A 205 7.47 15.64 -14.05
CA GLU A 205 8.49 16.64 -13.71
C GLU A 205 8.12 17.46 -12.45
N GLY A 206 6.85 17.82 -12.29
CA GLY A 206 6.37 18.60 -11.15
C GLY A 206 6.18 17.79 -9.86
N THR A 207 6.18 16.46 -9.94
CA THR A 207 5.85 15.57 -8.80
C THR A 207 6.97 14.63 -8.38
N LYS A 208 7.82 14.18 -9.32
CA LYS A 208 8.90 13.22 -9.02
C LYS A 208 9.95 13.84 -8.08
N ALA A 209 10.27 13.12 -7.00
CA ALA A 209 11.26 13.53 -5.99
C ALA A 209 11.00 14.93 -5.42
N ARG A 210 9.72 15.34 -5.35
CA ARG A 210 9.28 16.59 -4.70
C ARG A 210 8.56 16.24 -3.42
N ARG A 211 8.97 16.88 -2.32
CA ARG A 211 8.25 16.81 -1.04
C ARG A 211 6.92 17.56 -1.18
N ALA A 212 5.84 16.96 -0.71
CA ALA A 212 4.51 17.54 -0.67
C ALA A 212 3.74 16.89 0.48
N ASN A 213 2.77 17.61 1.07
CA ASN A 213 1.94 17.08 2.16
C ASN A 213 0.92 16.05 1.66
N TRP A 214 0.62 16.07 0.36
CA TRP A 214 -0.15 15.02 -0.31
C TRP A 214 0.22 14.96 -1.79
N CYS A 215 0.04 13.78 -2.38
CA CYS A 215 0.13 13.56 -3.82
C CYS A 215 -1.09 12.78 -4.31
N CYS A 216 -1.38 12.90 -5.60
CA CYS A 216 -2.57 12.34 -6.20
C CYS A 216 -2.30 11.90 -7.64
N TYR A 217 -3.01 10.86 -8.07
CA TYR A 217 -3.13 10.44 -9.46
C TYR A 217 -4.61 10.45 -9.85
N SER A 218 -4.98 11.19 -10.89
CA SER A 218 -6.18 10.84 -11.66
C SER A 218 -5.79 9.94 -12.82
N LEU A 219 -6.64 8.95 -13.13
CA LEU A 219 -6.41 7.98 -14.19
C LEU A 219 -7.74 7.52 -14.81
N LYS A 220 -7.65 6.91 -15.99
CA LYS A 220 -8.70 6.05 -16.54
C LYS A 220 -8.41 4.60 -16.23
N THR A 221 -9.43 3.88 -15.78
CA THR A 221 -9.37 2.45 -15.52
C THR A 221 -9.45 1.64 -16.81
N SER A 222 -9.27 0.32 -16.72
CA SER A 222 -9.40 -0.61 -17.85
C SER A 222 -10.81 -0.64 -18.45
N THR A 223 -11.83 -0.21 -17.69
CA THR A 223 -13.23 -0.08 -18.14
C THR A 223 -13.56 1.32 -18.66
N GLY A 224 -12.59 2.25 -18.66
CA GLY A 224 -12.74 3.62 -19.14
C GLY A 224 -13.33 4.60 -18.11
N LYS A 225 -13.66 4.13 -16.90
CA LYS A 225 -14.10 4.98 -15.78
C LYS A 225 -12.94 5.83 -15.25
N ASP A 226 -13.25 7.05 -14.84
CA ASP A 226 -12.28 7.91 -14.15
C ASP A 226 -12.13 7.45 -12.70
N ALA A 227 -10.89 7.44 -12.20
CA ALA A 227 -10.58 7.14 -10.80
C ALA A 227 -9.49 8.08 -10.28
N VAL A 228 -9.50 8.28 -8.96
CA VAL A 228 -8.53 9.11 -8.26
C VAL A 228 -7.94 8.32 -7.10
N VAL A 229 -6.62 8.33 -6.99
CA VAL A 229 -5.90 7.83 -5.82
C VAL A 229 -5.10 8.97 -5.23
N ALA A 230 -5.38 9.32 -3.98
CA ALA A 230 -4.66 10.33 -3.23
C ALA A 230 -3.97 9.70 -2.01
N MET A 231 -2.74 10.13 -1.73
CA MET A 231 -1.97 9.77 -0.55
C MET A 231 -1.64 11.04 0.21
N PHE A 232 -1.94 11.06 1.49
CA PHE A 232 -1.73 12.19 2.39
C PHE A 232 -0.68 11.80 3.42
N ASP A 233 0.24 12.71 3.71
CA ASP A 233 1.07 12.60 4.91
C ASP A 233 0.19 12.75 6.15
N HIS A 234 0.69 12.24 7.28
CA HIS A 234 0.04 12.45 8.57
C HIS A 234 -0.07 13.96 8.87
N PRO A 235 -1.22 14.44 9.38
CA PRO A 235 -1.43 15.84 9.72
C PRO A 235 -0.44 16.40 10.76
#